data_AF-A0A367AF82-F1
#
_entry.id   AF-A0A367AF82-F1
#
_cell.length_a   1.000
_cell.length_b   1.000
_cell.length_c   1.000
_cell.angle_alpha   90.00
_cell.angle_beta   90.00
_cell.angle_gamma   90.00
#
_symmetry.space_group_name_H-M   'P 1'
#
loop_
_entity.id
_entity.type
_entity.pdbx_description
1 polymer ?
#
loop_
_entity_poly.entity_id
_entity_poly.type
_entity_poly.pdbx_seq_one_letter_code
_entity_poly.pdbx_strand_id
1 'polypeptide(L)'
;MLAPPSGLTGPAGAAAACRRLFEETTRGMREEAATDARAAATVGLADTAYAAQHPDPDHPAAVHAVVDALVRRLADDPNPDPAPQRPTRWQMTPADVAADLDVVGLEALVDTWARTVAEDWSRAARSSSGL
;
A
#
# COMPACT_ATOMS: atom_id res chain seq x y z
N MET A 1 10.31 29.41 -21.19
CA MET A 1 9.89 28.00 -21.29
C MET A 1 10.79 27.20 -20.37
N LEU A 2 10.35 26.89 -19.14
CA LEU A 2 11.13 26.12 -18.18
C LEU A 2 11.07 24.64 -18.59
N ALA A 3 12.22 24.01 -18.82
CA ALA A 3 12.30 22.57 -19.03
C ALA A 3 11.86 21.84 -17.76
N PRO A 4 11.12 20.72 -17.84
CA PRO A 4 10.81 19.92 -16.67
C PRO A 4 12.13 19.41 -16.05
N PRO A 5 12.22 19.28 -14.72
CA PRO A 5 13.44 18.78 -14.08
C PRO A 5 13.76 17.38 -14.63
N SER A 6 14.89 17.27 -15.32
CA SER A 6 15.47 16.02 -15.79
C SER A 6 15.82 15.15 -14.58
N GLY A 7 14.90 14.26 -14.23
CA GLY A 7 15.00 13.41 -13.05
C GLY A 7 13.68 12.74 -12.64
N LEU A 8 12.54 13.26 -13.11
CA LEU A 8 11.22 12.67 -12.81
C LEU A 8 10.76 11.60 -13.81
N THR A 9 11.40 11.50 -14.97
CA THR A 9 11.03 10.56 -16.02
C THR A 9 11.85 9.27 -15.90
N GLY A 10 11.26 8.24 -15.30
CA GLY A 10 11.85 6.91 -15.14
C GLY A 10 11.30 6.19 -13.91
N PRO A 11 11.58 4.88 -13.73
CA PRO A 11 11.01 4.09 -12.63
C PRO A 11 11.29 4.68 -11.23
N ALA A 12 12.50 5.20 -11.00
CA ALA A 12 12.86 5.85 -9.74
C ALA A 12 12.07 7.15 -9.49
N GLY A 13 11.87 7.96 -10.54
CA GLY A 13 11.07 9.19 -10.46
C GLY A 13 9.59 8.91 -10.19
N ALA A 14 9.04 7.86 -10.83
CA ALA A 14 7.68 7.40 -10.56
C ALA A 14 7.51 6.90 -9.11
N ALA A 15 8.45 6.09 -8.61
CA ALA A 15 8.43 5.61 -7.22
C ALA A 15 8.48 6.78 -6.22
N ALA A 16 9.33 7.78 -6.47
CA ALA A 16 9.41 9.00 -5.65
C ALA A 16 8.10 9.81 -5.68
N ALA A 17 7.47 9.95 -6.85
CA ALA A 17 6.19 10.63 -6.98
C ALA A 17 5.06 9.88 -6.23
N CYS A 18 5.00 8.55 -6.34
CA CYS A 18 4.04 7.73 -5.59
C CYS A 18 4.25 7.84 -4.08
N ARG A 19 5.51 7.86 -3.61
CA ARG A 19 5.85 8.06 -2.20
C ARG A 19 5.35 9.41 -1.70
N ARG A 20 5.65 10.49 -2.43
CA ARG A 20 5.21 11.85 -2.08
C ARG A 20 3.69 11.98 -2.03
N LEU A 21 2.99 11.40 -3.01
CA LEU A 21 1.53 11.41 -3.03
C LEU A 21 0.97 10.75 -1.76
N PHE A 22 1.45 9.56 -1.41
CA PHE A 22 1.04 8.86 -0.20
C PHE A 22 1.31 9.66 1.09
N GLU A 23 2.49 10.27 1.20
CA GLU A 23 2.84 11.12 2.34
C GLU A 23 1.88 12.30 2.47
N GLU A 24 1.56 12.97 1.37
CA GLU A 24 0.62 14.10 1.35
C GLU A 24 -0.81 13.65 1.69
N THR A 25 -1.29 12.57 1.08
CA THR A 25 -2.63 12.00 1.33
C THR A 25 -2.84 11.59 2.79
N THR A 26 -1.78 11.13 3.47
CA THR A 26 -1.85 10.69 4.87
C THR A 26 -1.47 11.77 5.89
N ARG A 27 -1.02 12.95 5.44
CA ARG A 27 -0.43 13.99 6.29
C ARG A 27 -1.35 14.43 7.44
N GLY A 28 -2.60 14.78 7.13
CA GLY A 28 -3.56 15.22 8.16
C GLY A 28 -3.78 14.17 9.25
N MET A 29 -3.97 12.91 8.86
CA MET A 29 -4.15 11.80 9.81
C MET A 29 -2.89 11.53 10.64
N ARG A 30 -1.70 11.76 10.09
CA ARG A 30 -0.43 11.66 10.84
C ARG A 30 -0.29 12.75 11.89
N GLU A 31 -0.74 13.97 11.58
CA GLU A 31 -0.75 15.08 12.54
C GLU A 31 -1.68 14.74 13.73
N GLU A 32 -2.81 14.08 13.48
CA GLU A 32 -3.76 13.63 14.51
C GLU A 32 -3.30 12.41 15.31
N ALA A 33 -2.48 11.53 14.73
CA ALA A 33 -2.05 10.25 15.32
C ALA A 33 -1.29 10.39 16.66
N ALA A 34 -0.73 11.57 16.95
CA ALA A 34 -0.06 11.81 18.23
C ALA A 34 -1.03 11.84 19.42
N THR A 35 -2.30 12.16 19.17
CA THR A 35 -3.32 12.33 20.22
C THR A 35 -4.57 11.48 20.00
N ASP A 36 -4.74 10.89 18.81
CA ASP A 36 -5.86 10.03 18.46
C ASP A 36 -5.38 8.61 18.09
N ALA A 37 -5.82 7.61 18.87
CA ALA A 37 -5.44 6.22 18.67
C ALA A 37 -6.02 5.61 17.38
N ARG A 38 -7.18 6.07 16.92
CA ARG A 38 -7.82 5.64 15.68
C ARG A 38 -7.09 6.21 14.47
N ALA A 39 -6.67 7.47 14.55
CA ALA A 39 -5.80 8.07 13.53
C ALA A 39 -4.46 7.31 13.44
N ALA A 40 -3.85 7.00 14.58
CA ALA A 40 -2.63 6.18 14.64
C ALA A 40 -2.83 4.77 14.04
N ALA A 41 -3.96 4.13 14.32
CA ALA A 41 -4.29 2.83 13.75
C ALA A 41 -4.42 2.87 12.22
N THR A 42 -5.09 3.91 11.71
CA THR A 42 -5.30 4.16 10.27
C THR A 42 -3.98 4.41 9.56
N VAL A 43 -3.12 5.28 10.11
CA VAL A 43 -1.77 5.53 9.57
C VAL A 43 -0.94 4.25 9.54
N GLY A 44 -0.95 3.46 10.62
CA GLY A 44 -0.24 2.19 10.67
C GLY A 44 -0.73 1.18 9.63
N LEU A 45 -2.04 1.15 9.34
CA LEU A 45 -2.59 0.31 8.28
C LEU A 45 -2.16 0.81 6.89
N ALA A 46 -2.24 2.12 6.66
CA ALA A 46 -1.82 2.75 5.42
C ALA A 46 -0.32 2.50 5.12
N ASP A 47 0.54 2.61 6.13
CA ASP A 47 1.98 2.34 6.02
C ASP A 47 2.25 0.87 5.65
N THR A 48 1.51 -0.05 6.27
CA THR A 48 1.65 -1.48 5.99
C THR A 48 1.17 -1.82 4.57
N ALA A 49 0.03 -1.27 4.14
CA ALA A 49 -0.48 -1.46 2.78
C ALA A 49 0.45 -0.85 1.72
N TYR A 50 1.01 0.34 1.98
CA TYR A 50 1.98 0.97 1.08
C TYR A 50 3.21 0.08 0.92
N ALA A 51 3.78 -0.39 2.03
CA ALA A 51 4.98 -1.21 2.04
C ALA A 51 4.74 -2.57 1.35
N ALA A 52 3.53 -3.15 1.49
CA ALA A 52 3.14 -4.36 0.78
C ALA A 52 3.00 -4.16 -0.74
N GLN A 53 2.62 -2.97 -1.21
CA GLN A 53 2.61 -2.66 -2.66
C GLN A 53 3.99 -2.33 -3.24
N HIS A 54 4.86 -1.77 -2.39
CA HIS A 54 6.19 -1.28 -2.75
C HIS A 54 7.28 -1.98 -1.92
N PRO A 55 7.32 -3.32 -1.91
CA PRO A 55 8.35 -4.00 -1.15
C PRO A 55 9.72 -3.80 -1.81
N ASP A 56 10.77 -3.82 -0.99
CA ASP A 56 12.15 -3.77 -1.48
C ASP A 56 12.48 -5.08 -2.22
N PRO A 57 12.76 -5.03 -3.54
CA PRO A 57 13.05 -6.22 -4.31
C PRO A 57 14.36 -6.90 -3.90
N ASP A 58 15.29 -6.17 -3.27
CA ASP A 58 16.57 -6.72 -2.81
C ASP A 58 16.44 -7.54 -1.51
N HIS A 59 15.25 -7.53 -0.89
CA HIS A 59 14.96 -8.23 0.36
C HIS A 59 13.70 -9.10 0.29
N PRO A 60 13.73 -10.28 -0.37
CA PRO A 60 12.56 -11.15 -0.54
C PRO A 60 11.90 -11.59 0.77
N ALA A 61 12.69 -11.84 1.83
CA ALA A 61 12.16 -12.15 3.15
C ALA A 61 11.36 -10.99 3.76
N ALA A 62 11.70 -9.74 3.42
CA ALA A 62 10.95 -8.56 3.84
C ALA A 62 9.60 -8.46 3.14
N VAL A 63 9.48 -8.97 1.90
CA VAL A 63 8.20 -9.09 1.18
C VAL A 63 7.22 -9.97 1.95
N HIS A 64 7.67 -11.16 2.38
CA HIS A 64 6.82 -12.07 3.16
C HIS A 64 6.39 -11.44 4.48
N ALA A 65 7.33 -10.86 5.21
CA ALA A 65 7.05 -10.25 6.50
C ALA A 65 6.03 -9.10 6.41
N VAL A 66 6.09 -8.28 5.35
CA VAL A 66 5.16 -7.14 5.19
C VAL A 66 3.76 -7.59 4.76
N VAL A 67 3.65 -8.59 3.88
CA VAL A 67 2.34 -9.16 3.48
C VAL A 67 1.68 -9.86 4.67
N ASP A 68 2.45 -10.63 5.42
CA ASP A 68 2.00 -11.24 6.66
C ASP A 68 1.53 -10.21 7.69
N ALA A 69 2.27 -9.11 7.85
CA ALA A 69 1.87 -8.03 8.74
C ALA A 69 0.56 -7.38 8.30
N LEU A 70 0.36 -7.19 6.99
CA LEU A 70 -0.88 -6.66 6.42
C LEU A 70 -2.06 -7.60 6.72
N VAL A 71 -1.93 -8.89 6.41
CA VAL A 71 -2.99 -9.89 6.65
C VAL A 71 -3.34 -9.98 8.12
N ARG A 72 -2.35 -10.03 9.02
CA ARG A 72 -2.59 -10.04 10.47
C ARG A 72 -3.33 -8.79 10.97
N ARG A 73 -3.06 -7.63 10.36
CA ARG A 73 -3.71 -6.37 10.74
C ARG A 73 -5.15 -6.26 10.23
N LEU A 74 -5.47 -6.99 9.16
CA LEU A 74 -6.79 -7.10 8.56
C LEU A 74 -7.64 -8.27 9.10
N ALA A 75 -7.05 -9.13 9.94
CA ALA A 75 -7.48 -10.50 10.13
C ALA A 75 -9.00 -10.72 10.34
N ASP A 76 -9.59 -11.42 9.35
CA ASP A 76 -10.67 -12.42 9.44
C ASP A 76 -10.17 -13.85 9.08
N ASP A 77 -8.91 -14.05 8.63
CA ASP A 77 -8.33 -15.39 8.36
C ASP A 77 -6.80 -15.41 8.66
N PRO A 78 -6.30 -16.34 9.50
CA PRO A 78 -4.90 -16.37 9.96
C PRO A 78 -3.88 -17.04 9.02
N ASN A 79 -4.25 -17.52 7.83
CA ASN A 79 -3.34 -18.37 7.04
C ASN A 79 -2.90 -17.78 5.68
N PRO A 80 -1.83 -16.95 5.63
CA PRO A 80 -1.22 -16.54 4.37
C PRO A 80 -0.42 -17.71 3.76
N ASP A 81 -0.77 -18.07 2.52
CA ASP A 81 -0.12 -19.11 1.70
C ASP A 81 1.37 -18.75 1.45
N PRO A 82 2.34 -19.69 1.57
CA PRO A 82 3.72 -19.40 1.94
C PRO A 82 4.67 -19.00 0.79
N ALA A 83 4.16 -18.46 -0.32
CA ALA A 83 5.00 -17.81 -1.33
C ALA A 83 4.22 -16.75 -2.12
N PRO A 84 4.06 -15.51 -1.61
CA PRO A 84 3.38 -14.45 -2.33
C PRO A 84 4.13 -14.10 -3.62
N GLN A 85 3.55 -14.48 -4.75
CA GLN A 85 3.93 -13.96 -6.07
C GLN A 85 3.41 -12.53 -6.18
N ARG A 86 4.28 -11.58 -6.55
CA ARG A 86 3.87 -10.18 -6.68
C ARG A 86 2.84 -10.02 -7.81
N PRO A 87 1.70 -9.34 -7.56
CA PRO A 87 0.76 -8.99 -8.63
C PRO A 87 1.45 -8.14 -9.70
N THR A 88 1.15 -8.41 -10.96
CA THR A 88 1.63 -7.59 -12.09
C THR A 88 0.85 -6.27 -12.22
N ARG A 89 -0.35 -6.21 -11.64
CA ARG A 89 -1.22 -5.02 -11.57
C ARG A 89 -1.92 -5.00 -10.22
N TRP A 90 -2.08 -3.80 -9.67
CA TRP A 90 -2.88 -3.54 -8.47
C TRP A 90 -4.27 -3.10 -8.86
N GLN A 91 -5.29 -3.60 -8.16
CA GLN A 91 -6.67 -3.16 -8.35
C GLN A 91 -6.94 -1.76 -7.78
N MET A 92 -6.25 -1.40 -6.70
CA MET A 92 -6.34 -0.08 -6.07
C MET A 92 -4.95 0.39 -5.66
N THR A 93 -4.69 1.69 -5.76
CA THR A 93 -3.40 2.33 -5.50
C THR A 93 -3.55 3.56 -4.60
N PRO A 94 -2.45 4.11 -4.06
CA PRO A 94 -2.50 5.40 -3.35
C PRO A 94 -3.07 6.55 -4.19
N ALA A 95 -3.00 6.47 -5.52
CA ALA A 95 -3.60 7.48 -6.39
C ALA A 95 -5.13 7.43 -6.36
N ASP A 96 -5.72 6.24 -6.27
CA ASP A 96 -7.18 6.07 -6.13
C ASP A 96 -7.63 6.59 -4.77
N VAL A 97 -6.89 6.27 -3.69
CA VAL A 97 -7.13 6.83 -2.34
C VAL A 97 -7.08 8.36 -2.36
N ALA A 98 -6.10 8.96 -3.03
CA ALA A 98 -5.98 10.40 -3.13
C ALA A 98 -7.11 11.05 -3.95
N ALA A 99 -7.57 10.37 -5.00
CA ALA A 99 -8.63 10.85 -5.88
C ALA A 99 -10.01 10.86 -5.21
N ASP A 100 -10.27 9.93 -4.29
CA ASP A 100 -11.58 9.77 -3.64
C ASP A 100 -11.65 10.38 -2.23
N LEU A 101 -10.55 10.99 -1.75
CA LEU A 101 -10.43 11.48 -0.36
C LEU A 101 -11.46 12.55 0.02
N ASP A 102 -11.90 13.38 -0.93
CA ASP A 102 -12.93 14.39 -0.71
C ASP A 102 -14.35 13.81 -0.71
N VAL A 103 -14.53 12.58 -1.20
CA VAL A 103 -15.82 11.87 -1.27
C VAL A 103 -15.97 10.90 -0.11
N VAL A 104 -14.89 10.19 0.25
CA VAL A 104 -14.86 9.14 1.28
C VAL A 104 -13.76 9.46 2.29
N GLY A 105 -14.07 9.30 3.58
CA GLY A 105 -13.07 9.51 4.64
C GLY A 105 -11.87 8.58 4.50
N LEU A 106 -10.67 9.12 4.77
CA LEU A 106 -9.39 8.40 4.61
C LEU A 106 -9.37 7.03 5.29
N GLU A 107 -9.98 6.90 6.46
CA GLU A 107 -10.05 5.61 7.16
C GLU A 107 -10.73 4.51 6.34
N ALA A 108 -11.91 4.80 5.76
CA ALA A 108 -12.63 3.83 4.95
C ALA A 108 -11.90 3.52 3.64
N LEU A 109 -11.23 4.52 3.05
CA LEU A 109 -10.39 4.33 1.87
C LEU A 109 -9.17 3.46 2.18
N VAL A 110 -8.51 3.69 3.31
CA VAL A 110 -7.33 2.90 3.74
C VAL A 110 -7.73 1.46 4.04
N ASP A 111 -8.86 1.23 4.71
CA ASP A 111 -9.36 -0.13 4.96
C ASP A 111 -9.65 -0.87 3.64
N THR A 112 -10.39 -0.22 2.73
CA THR A 112 -10.71 -0.79 1.40
C THR A 112 -9.45 -1.08 0.59
N TRP A 113 -8.51 -0.14 0.56
CA TRP A 113 -7.24 -0.29 -0.13
C TRP A 113 -6.40 -1.43 0.45
N ALA A 114 -6.26 -1.50 1.77
CA ALA A 114 -5.48 -2.53 2.44
C ALA A 114 -6.04 -3.95 2.16
N ARG A 115 -7.37 -4.12 2.21
CA ARG A 115 -8.02 -5.39 1.83
C ARG A 115 -7.74 -5.75 0.38
N THR A 116 -7.89 -4.78 -0.53
CA THR A 116 -7.62 -4.97 -1.96
C THR A 116 -6.18 -5.42 -2.22
N VAL A 117 -5.20 -4.84 -1.52
CA VAL A 117 -3.78 -5.25 -1.61
C VAL A 117 -3.58 -6.70 -1.17
N ALA A 118 -4.18 -7.09 -0.04
CA ALA A 118 -4.08 -8.47 0.46
C ALA A 118 -4.74 -9.47 -0.50
N GLU A 119 -5.88 -9.12 -1.09
CA GLU A 119 -6.57 -9.93 -2.08
C GLU A 119 -5.77 -10.09 -3.39
N ASP A 120 -5.12 -9.02 -3.85
CA ASP A 120 -4.28 -9.05 -5.05
C ASP A 120 -3.11 -10.03 -4.87
N TRP A 121 -2.41 -9.97 -3.74
CA TRP A 121 -1.36 -10.94 -3.38
C TRP A 121 -1.88 -12.38 -3.37
N SER A 122 -3.04 -12.61 -2.74
CA SER A 122 -3.67 -13.93 -2.66
C SER A 122 -4.06 -14.46 -4.04
N ARG A 123 -4.58 -13.61 -4.93
CA ARG A 123 -4.98 -13.97 -6.29
C ARG A 123 -3.75 -14.31 -7.14
N ALA A 124 -2.67 -13.55 -7.01
CA ALA A 124 -1.42 -13.81 -7.73
C ALA A 124 -0.81 -15.17 -7.33
N ALA A 125 -0.75 -15.48 -6.02
CA ALA A 125 -0.24 -16.77 -5.51
C ALA A 125 -1.05 -17.99 -6.00
N ARG A 126 -2.39 -17.86 -6.06
CA ARG A 126 -3.26 -18.92 -6.63
C ARG A 126 -3.03 -19.11 -8.13
N SER A 127 -2.77 -18.04 -8.86
CA SER A 127 -2.54 -18.09 -10.31
C SER A 127 -1.21 -18.75 -10.66
N SER A 128 -0.20 -18.65 -9.80
CA SER A 128 1.09 -19.33 -9.98
C SER A 128 1.08 -20.81 -9.59
N SER A 129 0.17 -21.23 -8.71
CA SER A 129 0.09 -22.63 -8.24
C SER A 129 -0.70 -23.56 -9.18
N GLY A 130 -1.38 -23.01 -10.18
CA GLY A 130 -2.16 -23.76 -11.18
C GLY A 130 -1.45 -24.01 -12.51
N LEU A 131 -0.16 -23.66 -12.61
CA LEU A 131 0.75 -23.97 -13.72
C LEU A 131 1.68 -25.13 -13.33
#